data_AF-A0A3E2H4J5-F1
#
_entry.id   AF-A0A3E2H4J5-F1
#
_cell.length_a   1.000
_cell.length_b   1.000
_cell.length_c   1.000
_cell.angle_alpha   90.00
_cell.angle_beta   90.00
_cell.angle_gamma   90.00
#
_symmetry.space_group_name_H-M   'P 1'
#
loop_
_entity.id
_entity.type
_entity.pdbx_description
1 polymer ?
#
loop_
_entity_poly.entity_id
_entity_poly.type
_entity_poly.pdbx_seq_one_letter_code
_entity_poly.pdbx_strand_id
1 'polypeptide(L)'
;MLCCKGWFPLAQAVLYRDVILTASTLPPFVRRRSSISADANGAVRVLTLRLDPAKLDQSTVSLLLKEFAIHHLKDMKKLISLSVYQIPSRSPRNDFAIPTNGLVHILENLSQSCTALELQSIKLSHRSPDQEDCVQDGLEDQVHMCPYLREVLPQLRYLRLRLSTLCPDLCGTGYQYDQNKPFIEVKDTYETIKLPYLKECVINLARKYGPMGGNYGAPNSVLCHDPARSQPCLPALASHMRHLVQKDNKENSTPSCPVLKKLWIVDFQPNPVEPTNQNNYAAFIRRDILNQTSLALPHRNFGMEKVTWHLRQPVPSTGSESHDWKREWEDFVGSPWAIEQLAEGPAWEDLESPLPELRLASQLIKSKSSRFTAAALPVLSKDEFRSKRTLSNVLWANEKIVGQMLMEPTQKGLLAQHNDLDMRIPEGWHFPSGGPWLERIE
;
A
#
# COMPACT_ATOMS: atom_id res chain seq x y z
N MET A 1 -10.76 36.11 4.50
CA MET A 1 -9.93 36.70 3.42
C MET A 1 -10.76 37.79 2.78
N LEU A 2 -10.30 39.04 2.82
CA LEU A 2 -10.99 40.14 2.14
C LEU A 2 -10.38 40.22 0.73
N CYS A 3 -11.06 39.69 -0.28
CA CYS A 3 -10.74 39.96 -1.68
C CYS A 3 -11.83 40.86 -2.27
N CYS A 4 -11.49 41.72 -3.23
CA CYS A 4 -12.52 42.46 -3.96
C CYS A 4 -13.36 41.48 -4.81
N LYS A 5 -14.63 41.84 -5.07
CA LYS A 5 -15.62 40.94 -5.72
C LYS A 5 -15.12 40.34 -7.04
N GLY A 6 -14.35 41.09 -7.84
CA GLY A 6 -13.82 40.61 -9.12
C GLY A 6 -12.79 39.50 -9.00
N TRP A 7 -12.02 39.46 -7.91
CA TRP A 7 -11.01 38.42 -7.67
C TRP A 7 -11.59 37.19 -6.98
N PHE A 8 -12.81 37.26 -6.45
CA PHE A 8 -13.42 36.19 -5.69
C PHE A 8 -13.51 34.86 -6.46
N PRO A 9 -13.99 34.81 -7.73
CA PRO A 9 -14.04 33.56 -8.47
C PRO A 9 -12.65 32.95 -8.73
N LEU A 10 -11.66 33.80 -9.02
CA LEU A 10 -10.28 33.36 -9.25
C LEU A 10 -9.65 32.82 -7.95
N ALA A 11 -9.80 33.55 -6.85
CA ALA A 11 -9.32 33.13 -5.54
C ALA A 11 -9.97 31.81 -5.11
N GLN A 12 -11.29 31.67 -5.30
CA GLN A 12 -12.01 30.43 -5.01
C GLN A 12 -11.48 29.26 -5.84
N ALA A 13 -11.28 29.47 -7.15
CA ALA A 13 -10.73 28.44 -8.03
C ALA A 13 -9.31 28.00 -7.66
N VAL A 14 -8.52 28.87 -7.01
CA VAL A 14 -7.17 28.55 -6.52
C VAL A 14 -7.22 27.87 -5.15
N LEU A 15 -8.00 28.41 -4.21
CA LEU A 15 -8.05 27.95 -2.81
C LEU A 15 -8.72 26.58 -2.66
N TYR A 16 -9.76 26.31 -3.45
CA TYR A 16 -10.47 25.03 -3.40
C TYR A 16 -9.91 23.99 -4.37
N ARG A 17 -8.85 24.32 -5.11
CA ARG A 17 -8.29 23.41 -6.11
C ARG A 17 -7.71 22.15 -5.49
N ASP A 18 -6.99 22.30 -4.37
CA ASP A 18 -6.26 21.23 -3.72
C ASP A 18 -6.68 21.20 -2.25
N VAL A 19 -7.50 20.22 -1.88
CA VAL A 19 -8.20 20.17 -0.60
C VAL A 19 -7.69 19.01 0.24
N ILE A 20 -7.43 19.29 1.52
CA ILE A 20 -7.04 18.29 2.51
C ILE A 20 -8.09 18.29 3.62
N LEU A 21 -8.77 17.15 3.78
CA LEU A 21 -9.76 16.92 4.82
C LEU A 21 -9.15 15.97 5.86
N THR A 22 -8.91 16.50 7.04
CA THR A 22 -8.40 15.76 8.20
C THR A 22 -9.55 15.37 9.12
N ALA A 23 -9.28 14.57 10.16
CA ALA A 23 -10.25 14.31 11.22
C ALA A 23 -10.90 15.58 11.81
N SER A 24 -10.17 16.68 11.90
CA SER A 24 -10.67 17.97 12.40
C SER A 24 -11.43 18.79 11.36
N THR A 25 -11.13 18.65 10.07
CA THR A 25 -11.72 19.50 9.01
C THR A 25 -12.83 18.80 8.22
N LEU A 26 -12.87 17.46 8.20
CA LEU A 26 -13.92 16.69 7.54
C LEU A 26 -15.31 16.95 8.15
N PRO A 27 -15.54 16.86 9.48
CA PRO A 27 -16.87 17.12 10.04
C PRO A 27 -17.42 18.52 9.72
N PRO A 28 -16.69 19.64 9.94
CA PRO A 28 -17.22 20.95 9.58
C PRO A 28 -17.37 21.15 8.07
N PHE A 29 -16.57 20.47 7.24
CA PHE A 29 -16.74 20.50 5.78
C PHE A 29 -18.07 19.85 5.37
N VAL A 30 -18.37 18.66 5.90
CA VAL A 30 -19.60 17.92 5.63
C VAL A 30 -20.85 18.63 6.18
N ARG A 31 -20.77 19.25 7.36
CA ARG A 31 -21.90 20.00 7.95
C ARG A 31 -22.26 21.26 7.17
N ARG A 32 -21.33 21.82 6.40
CA ARG A 32 -21.48 23.06 5.63
C ARG A 32 -22.23 22.88 4.30
N ARG A 33 -23.16 21.91 4.23
CA ARG A 33 -23.86 21.43 3.02
C ARG A 33 -24.43 22.54 2.13
N SER A 34 -24.95 23.63 2.71
CA SER A 34 -25.56 24.75 1.97
C SER A 34 -24.62 25.95 1.73
N SER A 35 -23.47 25.99 2.40
CA SER A 35 -22.59 27.18 2.42
C SER A 35 -21.41 27.08 1.46
N ILE A 36 -21.02 25.87 1.06
CA ILE A 36 -20.02 25.67 0.00
C ILE A 36 -20.77 25.73 -1.31
N SER A 37 -20.56 26.78 -2.11
CA SER A 37 -21.22 26.87 -3.41
C SER A 37 -20.82 25.67 -4.29
N ALA A 38 -21.72 25.22 -5.16
CA ALA A 38 -21.41 24.19 -6.15
C ALA A 38 -20.14 24.54 -6.96
N ASP A 39 -19.85 25.83 -7.14
CA ASP A 39 -18.63 26.32 -7.78
C ASP A 39 -17.35 26.00 -6.99
N ALA A 40 -17.39 26.02 -5.65
CA ALA A 40 -16.24 25.61 -4.82
C ALA A 40 -15.97 24.11 -4.96
N ASN A 41 -17.00 23.27 -4.86
CA ASN A 41 -16.85 21.82 -5.09
C ASN A 41 -16.36 21.56 -6.53
N GLY A 42 -16.92 22.25 -7.51
CA GLY A 42 -16.53 22.15 -8.91
C GLY A 42 -15.11 22.66 -9.23
N ALA A 43 -14.47 23.39 -8.31
CA ALA A 43 -13.07 23.80 -8.43
C ALA A 43 -12.08 22.75 -7.93
N VAL A 44 -12.52 21.78 -7.11
CA VAL A 44 -11.65 20.75 -6.53
C VAL A 44 -11.06 19.88 -7.64
N ARG A 45 -9.73 19.76 -7.63
CA ARG A 45 -8.94 18.92 -8.53
C ARG A 45 -8.21 17.82 -7.78
N VAL A 46 -7.64 18.13 -6.63
CA VAL A 46 -6.96 17.14 -5.79
C VAL A 46 -7.64 17.13 -4.44
N LEU A 47 -7.98 15.94 -3.96
CA LEU A 47 -8.60 15.77 -2.68
C LEU A 47 -7.89 14.66 -1.89
N THR A 48 -7.52 14.99 -0.66
CA THR A 48 -6.92 14.05 0.29
C THR A 48 -7.76 13.98 1.56
N LEU A 49 -8.31 12.81 1.88
CA LEU A 49 -8.99 12.51 3.14
C LEU A 49 -8.00 11.76 4.04
N ARG A 50 -7.54 12.42 5.09
CA ARG A 50 -6.53 11.95 6.03
C ARG A 50 -7.17 11.70 7.39
N LEU A 51 -7.54 10.45 7.63
CA LEU A 51 -8.33 10.05 8.80
C LEU A 51 -7.43 9.68 9.97
N ASP A 52 -7.73 10.25 11.15
CA ASP A 52 -6.97 10.03 12.38
C ASP A 52 -7.77 9.18 13.38
N PRO A 53 -7.37 7.91 13.61
CA PRO A 53 -7.99 7.02 14.61
C PRO A 53 -7.98 7.58 16.03
N ALA A 54 -7.04 8.47 16.36
CA ALA A 54 -7.00 9.08 17.68
C ALA A 54 -8.10 10.13 17.88
N LYS A 55 -8.78 10.58 16.82
CA LYS A 55 -9.72 11.73 16.85
C LYS A 55 -11.13 11.38 16.42
N LEU A 56 -11.33 10.31 15.66
CA LEU A 56 -12.63 9.87 15.18
C LEU A 56 -12.82 8.40 15.49
N ASP A 57 -14.03 8.01 15.87
CA ASP A 57 -14.44 6.62 15.94
C ASP A 57 -14.94 6.11 14.57
N GLN A 58 -15.00 4.79 14.43
CA GLN A 58 -15.36 4.12 13.19
C GLN A 58 -16.78 4.48 12.69
N SER A 59 -17.76 4.60 13.61
CA SER A 59 -19.15 4.90 13.27
C SER A 59 -19.31 6.33 12.73
N THR A 60 -18.64 7.29 13.38
CA THR A 60 -18.58 8.68 12.92
C THR A 60 -17.93 8.78 11.54
N VAL A 61 -16.84 8.04 11.30
CA VAL A 61 -16.16 8.04 10.00
C VAL A 61 -17.08 7.51 8.91
N SER A 62 -17.77 6.39 9.15
CA SER A 62 -18.70 5.80 8.18
C SER A 62 -19.75 6.82 7.75
N LEU A 63 -20.41 7.47 8.72
CA LEU A 63 -21.42 8.50 8.46
C LEU A 63 -20.83 9.69 7.69
N LEU A 64 -19.68 10.22 8.12
CA LEU A 64 -19.04 11.36 7.48
C LEU A 64 -18.65 11.07 6.03
N LEU A 65 -18.11 9.88 5.73
CA LEU A 65 -17.73 9.50 4.37
C LEU A 65 -18.97 9.36 3.47
N LYS A 66 -20.04 8.75 3.99
CA LYS A 66 -21.33 8.65 3.28
C LYS A 66 -21.89 10.03 2.94
N GLU A 67 -22.00 10.91 3.93
CA GLU A 67 -22.53 12.26 3.74
C GLU A 67 -21.63 13.09 2.82
N PHE A 68 -20.31 12.99 2.98
CA PHE A 68 -19.33 13.63 2.11
C PHE A 68 -19.52 13.20 0.64
N ALA A 69 -19.64 11.90 0.39
CA ALA A 69 -19.81 11.36 -0.94
C ALA A 69 -21.10 11.87 -1.61
N ILE A 70 -22.23 11.78 -0.91
CA ILE A 70 -23.56 12.13 -1.42
C ILE A 70 -23.72 13.65 -1.64
N HIS A 71 -23.13 14.47 -0.78
CA HIS A 71 -23.38 15.92 -0.79
C HIS A 71 -22.27 16.76 -1.40
N HIS A 72 -21.04 16.25 -1.48
CA HIS A 72 -19.90 17.03 -1.99
C HIS A 72 -19.21 16.37 -3.17
N LEU A 73 -18.88 15.08 -3.07
CA LEU A 73 -18.02 14.41 -4.06
C LEU A 73 -18.62 14.41 -5.47
N LYS A 74 -19.92 14.15 -5.60
CA LYS A 74 -20.63 14.14 -6.89
C LYS A 74 -20.52 15.46 -7.67
N ASP A 75 -20.34 16.59 -6.97
CA ASP A 75 -20.26 17.92 -7.56
C ASP A 75 -18.83 18.29 -7.97
N MET A 76 -17.83 17.49 -7.60
CA MET A 76 -16.42 17.72 -7.92
C MET A 76 -16.06 17.29 -9.35
N LYS A 77 -16.67 17.93 -10.34
CA LYS A 77 -16.54 17.59 -11.78
C LYS A 77 -15.13 17.71 -12.37
N LYS A 78 -14.19 18.32 -11.64
CA LYS A 78 -12.79 18.51 -12.05
C LYS A 78 -11.79 17.70 -11.21
N LEU A 79 -12.29 16.84 -10.32
CA LEU A 79 -11.48 16.01 -9.44
C LEU A 79 -10.61 15.07 -10.26
N ILE A 80 -9.30 15.27 -10.29
CA ILE A 80 -8.35 14.41 -11.00
C ILE A 80 -7.74 13.32 -10.11
N SER A 81 -7.68 13.55 -8.80
CA SER A 81 -7.01 12.67 -7.84
C SER A 81 -7.73 12.66 -6.50
N LEU A 82 -8.02 11.47 -6.00
CA LEU A 82 -8.59 11.23 -4.68
C LEU A 82 -7.71 10.26 -3.89
N SER A 83 -7.32 10.66 -2.69
CA SER A 83 -6.65 9.79 -1.72
C SER A 83 -7.48 9.71 -0.45
N VAL A 84 -7.85 8.49 -0.03
CA VAL A 84 -8.54 8.24 1.24
C VAL A 84 -7.71 7.26 2.04
N TYR A 85 -7.05 7.77 3.08
CA TYR A 85 -6.19 6.94 3.90
C TYR A 85 -6.21 7.35 5.36
N GLN A 86 -5.76 6.41 6.18
CA GLN A 86 -5.70 6.57 7.61
C GLN A 86 -4.25 6.77 8.03
N ILE A 87 -4.00 7.78 8.86
CA ILE A 87 -2.66 8.04 9.37
C ILE A 87 -2.21 6.93 10.33
N PRO A 88 -0.91 6.79 10.52
CA PRO A 88 -0.36 5.96 11.57
C PRO A 88 -0.88 6.34 12.98
N SER A 89 -1.66 5.47 13.64
CA SER A 89 -1.95 5.64 15.08
C SER A 89 -0.69 5.34 15.90
N ARG A 90 -0.39 6.18 16.89
CA ARG A 90 0.62 5.85 17.93
C ARG A 90 0.08 4.87 18.97
N SER A 91 -1.24 4.76 19.10
CA SER A 91 -1.91 3.89 20.07
C SER A 91 -2.56 2.70 19.36
N PRO A 92 -2.14 1.46 19.70
CA PRO A 92 -2.81 0.22 19.30
C PRO A 92 -4.32 0.21 19.53
N ARG A 93 -4.76 0.86 20.62
CA ARG A 93 -6.12 0.72 21.16
C ARG A 93 -7.17 1.50 20.40
N ASN A 94 -6.77 2.54 19.68
CA ASN A 94 -7.71 3.46 19.03
C ASN A 94 -7.81 3.22 17.52
N ASP A 95 -7.19 2.17 16.99
CA ASP A 95 -7.14 1.98 15.55
C ASP A 95 -8.41 1.41 14.93
N PHE A 96 -8.77 1.89 13.74
CA PHE A 96 -9.91 1.39 12.96
C PHE A 96 -9.53 1.20 11.48
N ALA A 97 -10.15 0.21 10.82
CA ALA A 97 -10.16 0.16 9.36
C ALA A 97 -11.17 1.18 8.83
N ILE A 98 -10.81 1.95 7.81
CA ILE A 98 -11.75 2.89 7.18
C ILE A 98 -12.99 2.10 6.72
N PRO A 99 -14.20 2.42 7.20
CA PRO A 99 -15.40 1.65 6.90
C PRO A 99 -15.62 1.46 5.40
N THR A 100 -15.77 0.20 4.97
CA THR A 100 -15.94 -0.14 3.55
C THR A 100 -17.24 0.43 2.98
N ASN A 101 -18.31 0.51 3.78
CA ASN A 101 -19.56 1.17 3.37
C ASN A 101 -19.38 2.65 2.99
N GLY A 102 -18.58 3.41 3.74
CA GLY A 102 -18.23 4.79 3.42
C GLY A 102 -17.39 4.89 2.15
N LEU A 103 -16.46 3.95 1.95
CA LEU A 103 -15.65 3.88 0.73
C LEU A 103 -16.48 3.50 -0.50
N VAL A 104 -17.48 2.63 -0.36
CA VAL A 104 -18.42 2.29 -1.44
C VAL A 104 -19.19 3.52 -1.89
N HIS A 105 -19.73 4.32 -0.95
CA HIS A 105 -20.39 5.57 -1.32
C HIS A 105 -19.46 6.56 -2.03
N ILE A 106 -18.18 6.60 -1.63
CA ILE A 106 -17.15 7.36 -2.35
C ILE A 106 -17.00 6.87 -3.79
N LEU A 107 -16.94 5.56 -4.02
CA LEU A 107 -16.81 4.96 -5.35
C LEU A 107 -18.05 5.25 -6.23
N GLU A 108 -19.26 5.07 -5.67
CA GLU A 108 -20.54 5.34 -6.35
C GLU A 108 -20.68 6.80 -6.80
N ASN A 109 -20.10 7.74 -6.05
CA ASN A 109 -20.18 9.18 -6.32
C ASN A 109 -18.88 9.75 -6.90
N LEU A 110 -17.94 8.89 -7.31
CA LEU A 110 -16.65 9.33 -7.83
C LEU A 110 -16.83 9.98 -9.21
N SER A 111 -16.29 11.19 -9.37
CA SER A 111 -16.36 11.88 -10.67
C SER A 111 -15.62 11.09 -11.76
N GLN A 112 -16.17 11.09 -12.98
CA GLN A 112 -15.52 10.56 -14.18
C GLN A 112 -14.19 11.25 -14.53
N SER A 113 -13.99 12.46 -14.02
CA SER A 113 -12.72 13.18 -14.17
C SER A 113 -11.59 12.62 -13.30
N CYS A 114 -11.92 11.76 -12.33
CA CYS A 114 -10.95 11.19 -11.40
C CYS A 114 -10.14 10.11 -12.10
N THR A 115 -8.83 10.35 -12.23
CA THR A 115 -7.89 9.47 -12.92
C THR A 115 -6.83 8.88 -11.99
N ALA A 116 -6.78 9.33 -10.74
CA ALA A 116 -5.89 8.79 -9.71
C ALA A 116 -6.67 8.50 -8.44
N LEU A 117 -6.61 7.25 -7.97
CA LEU A 117 -7.35 6.82 -6.79
C LEU A 117 -6.41 6.06 -5.84
N GLU A 118 -6.40 6.47 -4.58
CA GLU A 118 -5.79 5.73 -3.47
C GLU A 118 -6.84 5.46 -2.41
N LEU A 119 -7.05 4.18 -2.06
CA LEU A 119 -7.93 3.75 -0.99
C LEU A 119 -7.22 2.85 0.00
N GLN A 120 -7.42 3.11 1.29
CA GLN A 120 -6.91 2.28 2.38
C GLN A 120 -8.04 1.88 3.34
N SER A 121 -8.15 0.60 3.64
CA SER A 121 -9.06 0.01 4.63
C SER A 121 -8.43 -1.28 5.18
N ILE A 122 -7.32 -1.15 5.89
CA ILE A 122 -6.72 -2.24 6.65
C ILE A 122 -6.70 -1.81 8.11
N LYS A 123 -7.21 -2.67 9.01
CA LYS A 123 -7.17 -2.46 10.45
C LYS A 123 -5.75 -2.72 10.96
N LEU A 124 -5.25 -1.91 11.89
CA LEU A 124 -4.14 -2.28 12.76
C LEU A 124 -4.68 -3.19 13.86
N SER A 125 -4.89 -4.47 13.55
CA SER A 125 -5.24 -5.42 14.58
C SER A 125 -3.99 -5.72 15.44
N HIS A 126 -4.08 -5.37 16.73
CA HIS A 126 -3.19 -5.85 17.78
C HIS A 126 -3.79 -7.06 18.50
N ARG A 127 -4.52 -7.92 17.79
CA ARG A 127 -5.10 -9.10 18.44
C ARG A 127 -3.97 -10.01 18.88
N SER A 128 -3.91 -10.26 20.20
CA SER A 128 -3.21 -11.41 20.74
C SER A 128 -3.83 -12.67 20.08
N PRO A 129 -3.03 -13.67 19.70
CA PRO A 129 -3.53 -14.98 19.28
C PRO A 129 -4.54 -15.58 20.27
N ASP A 130 -4.47 -15.19 21.55
CA ASP A 130 -5.26 -15.80 22.63
C ASP A 130 -6.68 -15.22 22.79
N GLN A 131 -7.10 -14.25 21.98
CA GLN A 131 -8.46 -13.67 22.01
C GLN A 131 -9.27 -14.08 20.78
N GLU A 132 -9.66 -15.36 20.72
CA GLU A 132 -10.50 -15.91 19.65
C GLU A 132 -11.98 -15.47 19.75
N ASP A 133 -12.45 -15.00 20.91
CA ASP A 133 -13.89 -14.86 21.21
C ASP A 133 -14.60 -13.57 20.76
N CYS A 134 -13.94 -12.64 20.05
CA CYS A 134 -14.58 -11.34 19.69
C CYS A 134 -14.72 -11.09 18.17
N VAL A 135 -14.81 -12.13 17.34
CA VAL A 135 -14.90 -11.99 15.88
C VAL A 135 -16.25 -11.41 15.40
N GLN A 136 -17.29 -11.40 16.23
CA GLN A 136 -18.65 -11.06 15.77
C GLN A 136 -18.97 -9.57 15.68
N ASP A 137 -18.36 -8.69 16.48
CA ASP A 137 -18.77 -7.27 16.61
C ASP A 137 -18.37 -6.33 15.44
N GLY A 138 -18.02 -6.85 14.27
CA GLY A 138 -17.61 -6.01 13.13
C GLY A 138 -17.74 -6.61 11.73
N LEU A 139 -18.45 -7.74 11.60
CA LEU A 139 -18.70 -8.38 10.30
C LEU A 139 -19.97 -7.89 9.61
N GLU A 140 -20.92 -7.31 10.35
CA GLU A 140 -22.25 -6.92 9.80
C GLU A 140 -22.19 -5.77 8.80
N ASP A 141 -21.08 -5.01 8.74
CA ASP A 141 -20.94 -3.82 7.89
C ASP A 141 -19.92 -4.01 6.73
N GLN A 142 -19.45 -5.23 6.47
CA GLN A 142 -18.46 -5.47 5.41
C GLN A 142 -19.13 -5.57 4.03
N VAL A 143 -19.22 -4.43 3.35
CA VAL A 143 -19.62 -4.39 1.93
C VAL A 143 -18.48 -4.90 1.04
N HIS A 144 -18.82 -5.78 0.10
CA HIS A 144 -17.89 -6.25 -0.92
C HIS A 144 -17.52 -5.11 -1.90
N MET A 145 -16.31 -4.56 -1.78
CA MET A 145 -15.88 -3.38 -2.55
C MET A 145 -15.46 -3.66 -4.01
N CYS A 146 -15.08 -4.90 -4.35
CA CYS A 146 -14.51 -5.20 -5.66
C CYS A 146 -15.44 -4.87 -6.85
N PRO A 147 -16.76 -5.11 -6.80
CA PRO A 147 -17.67 -4.69 -7.88
C PRO A 147 -17.69 -3.17 -8.11
N TYR A 148 -17.73 -2.38 -7.04
CA TYR A 148 -17.71 -0.91 -7.12
C TYR A 148 -16.37 -0.37 -7.62
N LEU A 149 -15.27 -1.01 -7.21
CA LEU A 149 -13.95 -0.69 -7.76
C LEU A 149 -13.92 -0.97 -9.25
N ARG A 150 -14.39 -2.16 -9.67
CA ARG A 150 -14.44 -2.58 -11.07
C ARG A 150 -15.19 -1.56 -11.94
N GLU A 151 -16.25 -0.94 -11.45
CA GLU A 151 -16.99 0.11 -12.17
C GLU A 151 -16.16 1.37 -12.44
N VAL A 152 -15.30 1.78 -11.49
CA VAL A 152 -14.46 2.98 -11.65
C VAL A 152 -13.11 2.68 -12.30
N LEU A 153 -12.63 1.44 -12.33
CA LEU A 153 -11.32 1.10 -12.89
C LEU A 153 -11.09 1.58 -14.34
N PRO A 154 -12.06 1.48 -15.28
CA PRO A 154 -11.84 1.85 -16.68
C PRO A 154 -11.42 3.31 -16.91
N GLN A 155 -11.78 4.25 -16.01
CA GLN A 155 -11.41 5.66 -16.11
C GLN A 155 -10.06 5.99 -15.43
N LEU A 156 -9.53 5.08 -14.60
CA LEU A 156 -8.33 5.35 -13.82
C LEU A 156 -7.06 5.20 -14.64
N ARG A 157 -6.07 6.05 -14.33
CA ARG A 157 -4.69 5.99 -14.81
C ARG A 157 -3.74 5.51 -13.73
N TYR A 158 -4.02 5.84 -12.48
CA TYR A 158 -3.19 5.50 -11.33
C TYR A 158 -4.10 4.95 -10.23
N LEU A 159 -3.85 3.71 -9.81
CA LEU A 159 -4.55 3.07 -8.71
C LEU A 159 -3.58 2.61 -7.61
N ARG A 160 -3.91 2.94 -6.36
CA ARG A 160 -3.31 2.33 -5.17
C ARG A 160 -4.40 1.77 -4.27
N LEU A 161 -4.32 0.48 -4.00
CA LEU A 161 -5.24 -0.18 -3.09
C LEU A 161 -4.49 -0.75 -1.90
N ARG A 162 -5.07 -0.57 -0.71
CA ARG A 162 -4.65 -1.19 0.52
C ARG A 162 -5.88 -1.64 1.31
N LEU A 163 -6.45 -2.78 0.94
CA LEU A 163 -7.74 -3.25 1.47
C LEU A 163 -7.58 -4.59 2.20
N SER A 164 -8.36 -4.79 3.27
CA SER A 164 -8.37 -6.03 4.05
C SER A 164 -9.05 -7.20 3.35
N THR A 165 -9.87 -6.92 2.34
CA THR A 165 -10.51 -7.95 1.52
C THR A 165 -10.41 -7.57 0.06
N LEU A 166 -9.98 -8.52 -0.76
CA LEU A 166 -9.90 -8.40 -2.21
C LEU A 166 -10.21 -9.74 -2.85
N CYS A 167 -10.78 -9.72 -4.04
CA CYS A 167 -11.09 -10.93 -4.78
C CYS A 167 -10.91 -10.70 -6.29
N PRO A 168 -10.98 -11.77 -7.09
CA PRO A 168 -10.87 -11.69 -8.54
C PRO A 168 -11.89 -10.80 -9.25
N ASP A 169 -13.04 -10.49 -8.64
CA ASP A 169 -14.06 -9.59 -9.26
C ASP A 169 -13.47 -8.22 -9.58
N LEU A 170 -12.37 -7.83 -8.94
CA LEU A 170 -11.65 -6.61 -9.25
C LEU A 170 -11.17 -6.58 -10.72
N CYS A 171 -10.80 -7.73 -11.28
CA CYS A 171 -10.13 -7.83 -12.58
C CYS A 171 -11.04 -8.36 -13.70
N GLY A 172 -12.29 -8.74 -13.40
CA GLY A 172 -13.18 -9.35 -14.37
C GLY A 172 -14.47 -9.87 -13.75
N THR A 173 -15.26 -10.60 -14.54
CA THR A 173 -16.51 -11.26 -14.15
C THR A 173 -16.42 -12.76 -14.44
N GLY A 174 -17.30 -13.56 -13.83
CA GLY A 174 -17.49 -14.96 -14.23
C GLY A 174 -16.52 -15.97 -13.63
N TYR A 175 -15.78 -15.61 -12.57
CA TYR A 175 -15.09 -16.62 -11.76
C TYR A 175 -16.08 -17.28 -10.79
N GLN A 176 -15.82 -18.54 -10.45
CA GLN A 176 -16.55 -19.23 -9.40
C GLN A 176 -15.57 -19.62 -8.30
N TYR A 177 -15.94 -19.32 -7.07
CA TYR A 177 -15.22 -19.78 -5.90
C TYR A 177 -15.78 -21.14 -5.49
N ASP A 178 -15.00 -22.19 -5.70
CA ASP A 178 -15.31 -23.51 -5.14
C ASP A 178 -14.69 -23.59 -3.75
N GLN A 179 -15.53 -23.57 -2.72
CA GLN A 179 -15.10 -23.64 -1.31
C GLN A 179 -14.33 -24.92 -0.97
N ASN A 180 -14.45 -25.96 -1.81
CA ASN A 180 -13.79 -27.25 -1.62
C ASN A 180 -12.43 -27.32 -2.33
N LYS A 181 -12.08 -26.33 -3.16
CA LYS A 181 -10.79 -26.29 -3.85
C LYS A 181 -9.89 -25.22 -3.23
N PRO A 182 -8.62 -25.55 -2.94
CA PRO A 182 -7.67 -24.57 -2.41
C PRO A 182 -7.25 -23.51 -3.45
N PHE A 183 -7.61 -23.70 -4.71
CA PHE A 183 -7.27 -22.80 -5.81
C PHE A 183 -8.52 -22.40 -6.58
N ILE A 184 -8.63 -21.10 -6.90
CA ILE A 184 -9.68 -20.58 -7.78
C ILE A 184 -9.35 -21.02 -9.20
N GLU A 185 -10.16 -21.91 -9.76
CA GLU A 185 -10.10 -22.26 -11.17
C GLU A 185 -10.74 -21.13 -11.99
N VAL A 186 -9.94 -20.52 -12.86
CA VAL A 186 -10.44 -19.61 -13.89
C VAL A 186 -11.21 -20.45 -14.91
N LYS A 187 -12.52 -20.29 -14.97
CA LYS A 187 -13.35 -20.95 -15.98
C LYS A 187 -13.16 -20.27 -17.34
N ASP A 188 -13.49 -20.99 -18.41
CA ASP A 188 -13.55 -20.45 -19.78
C ASP A 188 -14.50 -19.24 -19.92
N THR A 189 -15.39 -19.02 -18.93
CA THR A 189 -16.34 -17.91 -18.86
C THR A 189 -15.79 -16.65 -18.20
N TYR A 190 -14.53 -16.63 -17.75
CA TYR A 190 -13.96 -15.45 -17.12
C TYR A 190 -13.74 -14.33 -18.16
N GLU A 191 -14.40 -13.20 -17.96
CA GLU A 191 -14.26 -12.03 -18.82
C GLU A 191 -13.45 -10.95 -18.09
N THR A 192 -12.25 -10.70 -18.59
CA THR A 192 -11.36 -9.66 -18.05
C THR A 192 -11.91 -8.26 -18.35
N ILE A 193 -11.92 -7.38 -17.35
CA ILE A 193 -12.33 -5.98 -17.57
C ILE A 193 -11.32 -5.23 -18.44
N LYS A 194 -11.82 -4.37 -19.34
CA LYS A 194 -11.01 -3.47 -20.15
C LYS A 194 -10.61 -2.23 -19.35
N LEU A 195 -9.31 -1.99 -19.25
CA LEU A 195 -8.67 -0.90 -18.52
C LEU A 195 -7.81 -0.05 -19.47
N PRO A 196 -8.43 0.66 -20.43
CA PRO A 196 -7.72 1.30 -21.54
C PRO A 196 -6.74 2.40 -21.10
N TYR A 197 -6.93 2.98 -19.91
CA TYR A 197 -6.15 4.12 -19.44
C TYR A 197 -5.19 3.81 -18.27
N LEU A 198 -5.29 2.61 -17.67
CA LEU A 198 -4.55 2.29 -16.45
C LEU A 198 -3.06 2.16 -16.74
N LYS A 199 -2.26 3.07 -16.17
CA LYS A 199 -0.80 3.12 -16.34
C LYS A 199 -0.06 2.49 -15.16
N GLU A 200 -0.54 2.73 -13.95
CA GLU A 200 0.04 2.16 -12.74
C GLU A 200 -1.04 1.63 -11.80
N CYS A 201 -0.85 0.41 -11.30
CA CYS A 201 -1.68 -0.20 -10.27
C CYS A 201 -0.77 -0.85 -9.23
N VAL A 202 -0.93 -0.45 -7.98
CA VAL A 202 -0.23 -1.00 -6.83
C VAL A 202 -1.24 -1.50 -5.81
N ILE A 203 -1.17 -2.79 -5.49
CA ILE A 203 -1.99 -3.40 -4.45
C ILE A 203 -1.08 -3.79 -3.30
N ASN A 204 -1.21 -3.09 -2.19
CA ASN A 204 -0.45 -3.34 -0.97
C ASN A 204 -1.29 -4.19 0.00
N LEU A 205 -0.90 -5.46 0.11
CA LEU A 205 -1.45 -6.47 1.02
C LEU A 205 -0.62 -6.59 2.32
N ALA A 206 0.45 -5.80 2.47
CA ALA A 206 1.36 -5.88 3.60
C ALA A 206 0.73 -5.32 4.89
N ARG A 207 1.15 -5.88 6.04
CA ARG A 207 0.71 -5.42 7.37
C ARG A 207 1.12 -3.99 7.58
N LYS A 208 0.20 -3.16 8.06
CA LYS A 208 0.58 -1.83 8.56
C LYS A 208 1.39 -2.09 9.84
N TYR A 209 2.70 -1.85 9.72
CA TYR A 209 3.78 -2.04 10.72
C TYR A 209 4.41 -3.41 10.96
N GLY A 210 4.28 -4.36 10.03
CA GLY A 210 4.87 -5.68 10.22
C GLY A 210 4.35 -6.38 11.49
N PRO A 211 4.97 -7.49 11.92
CA PRO A 211 4.56 -8.21 13.13
C PRO A 211 5.06 -7.45 14.36
N MET A 212 4.25 -6.53 14.90
CA MET A 212 4.53 -5.87 16.18
C MET A 212 4.32 -6.78 17.41
N GLY A 213 4.20 -8.10 17.25
CA GLY A 213 3.90 -8.98 18.40
C GLY A 213 3.95 -10.48 18.18
N GLY A 214 4.66 -11.01 17.18
CA GLY A 214 4.85 -12.46 17.06
C GLY A 214 5.17 -12.95 15.65
N ASN A 215 5.81 -14.12 15.57
CA ASN A 215 6.22 -14.78 14.32
C ASN A 215 5.05 -15.31 13.48
N TYR A 216 3.82 -15.26 14.01
CA TYR A 216 2.62 -15.86 13.39
C TYR A 216 1.57 -14.80 13.18
N GLY A 217 1.49 -14.28 11.95
CA GLY A 217 0.45 -13.35 11.55
C GLY A 217 -0.36 -13.91 10.40
N ALA A 218 -1.67 -14.07 10.57
CA ALA A 218 -2.60 -14.33 9.47
C ALA A 218 -2.38 -13.37 8.26
N PRO A 219 -2.67 -13.79 7.03
CA PRO A 219 -2.67 -12.88 5.88
C PRO A 219 -3.58 -11.67 6.15
N ASN A 220 -3.18 -10.47 5.75
CA ASN A 220 -3.94 -9.23 6.05
C ASN A 220 -5.08 -8.99 5.10
N SER A 221 -4.94 -9.55 3.91
CA SER A 221 -5.90 -9.44 2.85
C SER A 221 -6.40 -10.83 2.55
N VAL A 222 -7.67 -11.05 2.88
CA VAL A 222 -8.37 -12.32 2.66
C VAL A 222 -9.33 -12.18 1.48
N LEU A 223 -9.79 -13.32 0.96
CA LEU A 223 -10.80 -13.31 -0.09
C LEU A 223 -12.14 -12.78 0.43
N CYS A 224 -12.81 -11.94 -0.36
CA CYS A 224 -14.09 -11.31 0.02
C CYS A 224 -15.20 -12.32 0.36
N HIS A 225 -15.23 -13.48 -0.31
CA HIS A 225 -16.29 -14.49 -0.16
C HIS A 225 -16.06 -15.47 0.99
N ASP A 226 -14.92 -15.36 1.68
CA ASP A 226 -14.57 -16.26 2.77
C ASP A 226 -13.68 -15.58 3.84
N PRO A 227 -14.17 -14.48 4.46
CA PRO A 227 -13.41 -13.79 5.49
C PRO A 227 -13.20 -14.66 6.73
N ALA A 228 -14.09 -15.63 6.98
CA ALA A 228 -14.03 -16.51 8.14
C ALA A 228 -12.91 -17.56 8.06
N ARG A 229 -12.60 -18.10 6.86
CA ARG A 229 -11.55 -19.13 6.71
C ARG A 229 -10.15 -18.58 6.47
N SER A 230 -9.95 -17.26 6.57
CA SER A 230 -8.64 -16.60 6.45
C SER A 230 -7.84 -16.99 5.19
N GLN A 231 -8.53 -17.36 4.08
CA GLN A 231 -7.83 -17.75 2.86
C GLN A 231 -7.06 -16.54 2.28
N PRO A 232 -5.75 -16.68 1.99
CA PRO A 232 -4.96 -15.60 1.46
C PRO A 232 -5.45 -15.22 0.06
N CYS A 233 -5.74 -13.93 -0.17
CA CYS A 233 -6.20 -13.47 -1.49
C CYS A 233 -5.10 -13.51 -2.57
N LEU A 234 -3.83 -13.57 -2.16
CA LEU A 234 -2.68 -13.35 -3.03
C LEU A 234 -2.62 -14.32 -4.23
N PRO A 235 -2.69 -15.65 -4.08
CA PRO A 235 -2.57 -16.56 -5.24
C PRO A 235 -3.66 -16.31 -6.28
N ALA A 236 -4.90 -16.16 -5.80
CA ALA A 236 -6.06 -15.84 -6.62
C ALA A 236 -5.89 -14.51 -7.34
N LEU A 237 -5.59 -13.44 -6.60
CA LEU A 237 -5.42 -12.09 -7.15
C LEU A 237 -4.27 -12.04 -8.17
N ALA A 238 -3.10 -12.58 -7.84
CA ALA A 238 -1.96 -12.62 -8.73
C ALA A 238 -2.23 -13.41 -10.01
N SER A 239 -3.05 -14.47 -9.96
CA SER A 239 -3.49 -15.19 -11.15
C SER A 239 -4.39 -14.34 -12.04
N HIS A 240 -5.42 -13.72 -11.47
CA HIS A 240 -6.38 -12.93 -12.24
C HIS A 240 -5.79 -11.63 -12.78
N MET A 241 -4.87 -11.00 -12.04
CA MET A 241 -4.12 -9.84 -12.54
C MET A 241 -3.23 -10.20 -13.73
N ARG A 242 -2.75 -11.44 -13.88
CA ARG A 242 -2.01 -11.87 -15.08
C ARG A 242 -2.90 -11.86 -16.33
N HIS A 243 -4.19 -12.18 -16.20
CA HIS A 243 -5.13 -12.10 -17.32
C HIS A 243 -5.36 -10.67 -17.83
N LEU A 244 -5.08 -9.63 -17.03
CA LEU A 244 -5.11 -8.24 -17.51
C LEU A 244 -3.98 -7.92 -18.50
N VAL A 245 -2.88 -8.67 -18.43
CA VAL A 245 -1.62 -8.40 -19.15
C VAL A 245 -1.42 -9.39 -20.29
N GLN A 246 -1.88 -10.63 -20.13
CA GLN A 246 -1.82 -11.64 -21.18
C GLN A 246 -2.69 -11.23 -22.36
N LYS A 247 -2.16 -11.35 -23.58
CA LYS A 247 -2.98 -11.29 -24.79
C LYS A 247 -3.84 -12.54 -24.80
N ASP A 248 -5.15 -12.41 -25.01
CA ASP A 248 -5.95 -13.59 -25.27
C ASP A 248 -5.40 -14.25 -26.53
N ASN A 249 -5.28 -15.59 -26.53
CA ASN A 249 -4.82 -16.37 -27.68
C ASN A 249 -5.70 -16.21 -28.95
N LYS A 250 -6.74 -15.38 -28.90
CA LYS A 250 -7.52 -14.95 -30.05
C LYS A 250 -6.66 -13.96 -30.86
N GLU A 251 -6.29 -14.34 -32.09
CA GLU A 251 -5.33 -13.67 -32.99
C GLU A 251 -5.53 -12.16 -33.22
N ASN A 252 -6.66 -11.56 -32.79
CA ASN A 252 -6.95 -10.14 -32.94
C ASN A 252 -7.41 -9.44 -31.64
N SER A 253 -7.18 -10.04 -30.47
CA SER A 253 -7.56 -9.42 -29.21
C SER A 253 -6.60 -8.28 -28.85
N THR A 254 -7.15 -7.11 -28.54
CA THR A 254 -6.38 -6.03 -27.92
C THR A 254 -6.19 -6.36 -26.44
N PRO A 255 -4.98 -6.17 -25.87
CA PRO A 255 -4.78 -6.37 -24.44
C PRO A 255 -5.79 -5.55 -23.63
N SER A 256 -6.30 -6.12 -22.54
CA SER A 256 -7.23 -5.42 -21.66
C SER A 256 -6.63 -4.15 -21.06
N CYS A 257 -5.30 -4.09 -20.90
CA CYS A 257 -4.60 -2.94 -20.34
C CYS A 257 -3.39 -2.52 -21.21
N PRO A 258 -3.60 -1.84 -22.36
CA PRO A 258 -2.56 -1.64 -23.36
C PRO A 258 -1.49 -0.61 -22.97
N VAL A 259 -1.75 0.25 -21.98
CA VAL A 259 -0.85 1.33 -21.55
C VAL A 259 -0.22 1.09 -20.18
N LEU A 260 -0.35 -0.12 -19.64
CA LEU A 260 0.11 -0.49 -18.31
C LEU A 260 1.65 -0.49 -18.25
N LYS A 261 2.20 0.28 -17.30
CA LYS A 261 3.65 0.41 -17.05
C LYS A 261 4.08 -0.17 -15.72
N LYS A 262 3.14 -0.31 -14.77
CA LYS A 262 3.38 -0.85 -13.43
C LYS A 262 2.16 -1.63 -12.96
N LEU A 263 2.36 -2.91 -12.62
CA LEU A 263 1.35 -3.75 -11.97
C LEU A 263 2.00 -4.51 -10.82
N TRP A 264 1.94 -3.93 -9.62
CA TRP A 264 2.63 -4.47 -8.46
C TRP A 264 1.66 -4.98 -7.41
N ILE A 265 1.97 -6.13 -6.84
CA ILE A 265 1.41 -6.57 -5.56
C ILE A 265 2.54 -6.53 -4.54
N VAL A 266 2.32 -5.85 -3.42
CA VAL A 266 3.27 -5.80 -2.31
C VAL A 266 2.66 -6.59 -1.17
N ASP A 267 3.29 -7.68 -0.78
CA ASP A 267 2.88 -8.45 0.39
C ASP A 267 3.98 -8.41 1.47
N PHE A 268 3.71 -9.11 2.57
CA PHE A 268 4.66 -9.27 3.66
C PHE A 268 4.82 -10.75 3.97
N GLN A 269 6.06 -11.23 3.87
CA GLN A 269 6.47 -12.55 4.33
C GLN A 269 7.03 -12.41 5.76
N PRO A 270 6.35 -12.99 6.78
CA PRO A 270 6.90 -13.03 8.13
C PRO A 270 8.13 -13.94 8.20
N ASN A 271 8.88 -13.88 9.30
CA ASN A 271 9.85 -14.91 9.63
C ASN A 271 9.15 -16.29 9.55
N PRO A 272 9.75 -17.32 8.95
CA PRO A 272 9.15 -18.64 8.83
C PRO A 272 8.75 -19.22 10.19
N VAL A 273 7.83 -20.17 10.09
CA VAL A 273 7.14 -20.85 11.19
C VAL A 273 8.10 -21.59 12.13
N GLU A 274 9.29 -21.97 11.66
CA GLU A 274 10.33 -22.63 12.45
C GLU A 274 11.04 -21.63 13.39
N PRO A 275 10.73 -21.61 14.70
CA PRO A 275 11.34 -20.68 15.65
C PRO A 275 12.85 -20.93 15.82
N THR A 276 13.33 -22.08 15.37
CA THR A 276 14.69 -22.58 15.53
C THR A 276 15.63 -22.08 14.44
N ASN A 277 15.14 -21.69 13.26
CA ASN A 277 16.01 -21.17 12.21
C ASN A 277 16.28 -19.67 12.42
N GLN A 278 17.34 -19.38 13.18
CA GLN A 278 17.84 -18.03 13.45
C GLN A 278 18.33 -17.29 12.19
N ASN A 279 18.48 -17.98 11.06
CA ASN A 279 18.97 -17.39 9.82
C ASN A 279 17.87 -16.70 9.02
N ASN A 280 16.60 -16.91 9.37
CA ASN A 280 15.51 -16.38 8.60
C ASN A 280 15.23 -14.89 8.81
N TYR A 281 14.90 -14.22 7.71
CA TYR A 281 14.51 -12.81 7.68
C TYR A 281 13.11 -12.61 7.12
N ALA A 282 12.34 -11.76 7.79
CA ALA A 282 11.11 -11.21 7.24
C ALA A 282 11.41 -10.30 6.05
N ALA A 283 10.46 -10.20 5.12
CA ALA A 283 10.58 -9.30 4.00
C ALA A 283 9.25 -8.79 3.49
N PHE A 284 9.31 -7.63 2.87
CA PHE A 284 8.26 -7.24 1.92
C PHE A 284 8.55 -7.94 0.59
N ILE A 285 7.56 -8.59 -0.01
CA ILE A 285 7.72 -9.14 -1.35
C ILE A 285 7.01 -8.23 -2.33
N ARG A 286 7.79 -7.58 -3.19
CA ARG A 286 7.27 -6.79 -4.31
C ARG A 286 7.17 -7.68 -5.54
N ARG A 287 5.95 -7.98 -5.95
CA ARG A 287 5.63 -8.84 -7.10
C ARG A 287 5.29 -7.97 -8.29
N ASP A 288 6.14 -8.01 -9.31
CA ASP A 288 5.89 -7.35 -10.57
C ASP A 288 5.16 -8.32 -11.50
N ILE A 289 3.85 -8.13 -11.63
CA ILE A 289 2.99 -8.99 -12.43
C ILE A 289 3.29 -8.82 -13.93
N LEU A 290 3.70 -7.61 -14.36
CA LEU A 290 4.06 -7.37 -15.77
C LEU A 290 5.31 -8.15 -16.15
N ASN A 291 6.33 -8.07 -15.30
CA ASN A 291 7.62 -8.70 -15.54
C ASN A 291 7.69 -10.15 -15.03
N GLN A 292 6.62 -10.65 -14.41
CA GLN A 292 6.55 -11.97 -13.75
C GLN A 292 7.71 -12.23 -12.78
N THR A 293 8.12 -11.21 -12.04
CA THR A 293 9.24 -11.31 -11.09
C THR A 293 8.78 -10.96 -9.68
N SER A 294 9.47 -11.53 -8.70
CA SER A 294 9.33 -11.15 -7.30
C SER A 294 10.66 -10.62 -6.79
N LEU A 295 10.62 -9.52 -6.04
CA LEU A 295 11.75 -8.97 -5.31
C LEU A 295 11.45 -9.03 -3.82
N ALA A 296 12.22 -9.84 -3.09
CA ALA A 296 12.14 -9.87 -1.64
C ALA A 296 12.96 -8.71 -1.07
N LEU A 297 12.42 -7.92 -0.14
CA LEU A 297 13.07 -6.77 0.49
C LEU A 297 13.26 -7.07 1.99
N PRO A 298 14.45 -7.54 2.39
CA PRO A 298 14.73 -7.92 3.78
C PRO A 298 14.43 -6.78 4.74
N HIS A 299 13.79 -7.13 5.86
CA HIS A 299 13.25 -6.17 6.81
C HIS A 299 13.39 -6.69 8.24
N ARG A 300 13.77 -5.82 9.18
CA ARG A 300 13.94 -6.20 10.59
C ARG A 300 13.65 -5.05 11.55
N ASN A 301 13.04 -5.35 12.70
CA ASN A 301 12.84 -4.38 13.78
C ASN A 301 14.16 -4.18 14.56
N PHE A 302 14.52 -2.94 14.89
CA PHE A 302 15.68 -2.59 15.73
C PHE A 302 15.40 -2.68 17.25
N GLY A 303 14.16 -2.94 17.67
CA GLY A 303 13.83 -3.42 19.02
C GLY A 303 14.04 -2.43 20.18
N MET A 304 14.12 -1.12 19.94
CA MET A 304 14.34 -0.11 20.99
C MET A 304 13.25 0.96 20.99
N GLU A 305 13.12 1.71 22.10
CA GLU A 305 12.06 2.65 22.58
C GLU A 305 11.24 3.48 21.56
N LYS A 306 11.68 3.59 20.31
CA LYS A 306 10.91 4.12 19.20
C LYS A 306 10.93 3.07 18.11
N VAL A 307 9.77 2.47 17.83
CA VAL A 307 9.54 1.46 16.78
C VAL A 307 10.28 1.85 15.49
N THR A 308 11.50 1.31 15.33
CA THR A 308 12.46 1.68 14.29
C THR A 308 12.77 0.43 13.49
N TRP A 309 12.67 0.52 12.17
CA TRP A 309 12.77 -0.62 11.28
C TRP A 309 13.85 -0.42 10.25
N HIS A 310 14.52 -1.52 9.94
CA HIS A 310 15.49 -1.68 8.88
C HIS A 310 14.81 -2.20 7.63
N LEU A 311 15.17 -1.67 6.46
CA LEU A 311 14.88 -2.26 5.15
C LEU A 311 16.15 -2.27 4.30
N ARG A 312 16.43 -3.39 3.64
CA ARG A 312 17.42 -3.46 2.56
C ARG A 312 16.71 -3.46 1.22
N GLN A 313 17.08 -2.55 0.33
CA GLN A 313 16.51 -2.47 -1.02
C GLN A 313 17.56 -2.10 -2.07
N PRO A 314 17.32 -2.42 -3.35
CA PRO A 314 18.26 -2.07 -4.39
C PRO A 314 18.13 -0.59 -4.72
N VAL A 315 19.25 0.08 -4.92
CA VAL A 315 19.28 1.42 -5.49
C VAL A 315 19.75 1.37 -6.94
N PRO A 316 19.23 2.25 -7.81
CA PRO A 316 19.78 2.41 -9.15
C PRO A 316 21.24 2.83 -9.04
N SER A 317 22.15 2.13 -9.72
CA SER A 317 23.54 2.55 -9.82
C SER A 317 23.61 3.89 -10.56
N THR A 318 24.26 4.88 -9.96
CA THR A 318 24.44 6.20 -10.57
C THR A 318 25.17 6.06 -11.91
N GLY A 319 24.50 6.36 -13.02
CA GLY A 319 25.10 6.41 -14.36
C GLY A 319 24.86 5.20 -15.27
N SER A 320 24.09 4.19 -14.85
CA SER A 320 23.72 3.06 -15.72
C SER A 320 22.30 3.24 -16.26
N GLU A 321 22.18 3.72 -17.51
CA GLU A 321 20.91 3.62 -18.27
C GLU A 321 20.66 2.20 -18.78
N SER A 322 21.65 1.30 -18.71
CA SER A 322 21.49 -0.09 -19.07
C SER A 322 20.87 -0.88 -17.93
N HIS A 323 19.98 -1.80 -18.28
CA HIS A 323 19.37 -2.83 -17.41
C HIS A 323 20.37 -3.82 -16.80
N ASP A 324 21.65 -3.44 -16.70
CA ASP A 324 22.74 -4.25 -16.18
C ASP A 324 22.72 -4.25 -14.65
N TRP A 325 22.79 -5.45 -14.11
CA TRP A 325 22.20 -5.94 -12.86
C TRP A 325 23.14 -5.83 -11.66
N LYS A 326 24.18 -4.99 -11.74
CA LYS A 326 24.98 -4.60 -10.57
C LYS A 326 24.25 -3.52 -9.78
N ARG A 327 23.12 -3.91 -9.18
CA ARG A 327 22.39 -3.04 -8.24
C ARG A 327 23.23 -2.94 -6.98
N GLU A 328 23.63 -1.73 -6.63
CA GLU A 328 24.09 -1.45 -5.28
C GLU A 328 22.90 -1.60 -4.33
N TRP A 329 23.16 -2.11 -3.12
CA TRP A 329 22.14 -2.31 -2.10
C TRP A 329 22.34 -1.32 -0.99
N GLU A 330 21.26 -0.65 -0.60
CA GLU A 330 21.29 0.28 0.51
C GLU A 330 20.37 -0.18 1.64
N ASP A 331 20.83 0.12 2.85
CA ASP A 331 20.15 -0.14 4.09
C ASP A 331 19.51 1.17 4.58
N PHE A 332 18.20 1.14 4.78
CA PHE A 332 17.40 2.26 5.27
C PHE A 332 16.83 1.97 6.64
N VAL A 333 16.74 3.00 7.46
CA VAL A 333 16.20 2.95 8.82
C VAL A 333 15.15 4.02 9.00
N GLY A 334 13.97 3.66 9.50
CA GLY A 334 12.89 4.62 9.69
C GLY A 334 11.74 4.10 10.53
N SER A 335 10.68 4.89 10.61
CA SER A 335 9.41 4.42 11.15
C SER A 335 8.83 3.32 10.26
N PRO A 336 8.00 2.39 10.79
CA PRO A 336 7.50 1.29 9.97
C PRO A 336 6.65 1.77 8.79
N TRP A 337 5.91 2.87 8.92
CA TRP A 337 5.18 3.47 7.80
C TRP A 337 6.13 3.94 6.69
N ALA A 338 7.22 4.61 7.04
CA ALA A 338 8.19 5.10 6.06
C ALA A 338 8.90 3.96 5.34
N ILE A 339 9.28 2.93 6.08
CA ILE A 339 9.90 1.70 5.54
C ILE A 339 8.94 0.94 4.63
N GLU A 340 7.66 0.82 5.01
CA GLU A 340 6.67 0.18 4.16
C GLU A 340 6.44 0.97 2.86
N GLN A 341 6.34 2.30 2.93
CA GLN A 341 6.20 3.14 1.75
C GLN A 341 7.44 3.04 0.84
N LEU A 342 8.63 2.91 1.43
CA LEU A 342 9.87 2.66 0.71
C LEU A 342 9.84 1.28 0.01
N ALA A 343 9.35 0.24 0.71
CA ALA A 343 9.19 -1.11 0.18
C ALA A 343 8.12 -1.21 -0.91
N GLU A 344 7.08 -0.38 -0.87
CA GLU A 344 6.12 -0.23 -1.95
C GLU A 344 6.73 0.48 -3.18
N GLY A 345 7.65 1.41 -2.92
CA GLY A 345 8.24 2.31 -3.90
C GLY A 345 7.43 3.60 -4.10
N PRO A 346 7.97 4.59 -4.84
CA PRO A 346 7.34 5.89 -5.02
C PRO A 346 6.18 5.78 -6.04
N ALA A 347 5.06 5.23 -5.59
CA ALA A 347 3.81 5.20 -6.34
C ALA A 347 2.90 6.36 -5.92
N TRP A 348 2.78 6.59 -4.61
CA TRP A 348 2.09 7.71 -4.00
C TRP A 348 2.99 8.40 -2.98
N GLU A 349 3.03 9.72 -3.04
CA GLU A 349 3.93 10.55 -2.25
C GLU A 349 3.13 11.70 -1.62
N ASP A 350 3.51 12.06 -0.40
CA ASP A 350 3.09 13.31 0.22
C ASP A 350 3.90 14.46 -0.42
N LEU A 351 3.34 15.66 -0.46
CA LEU A 351 4.08 16.82 -0.96
C LEU A 351 4.94 17.46 0.12
N GLU A 352 5.99 18.18 -0.26
CA GLU A 352 6.79 19.00 0.67
C GLU A 352 6.19 20.41 0.83
N SER A 353 5.86 21.03 -0.31
CA SER A 353 5.35 22.40 -0.39
C SER A 353 4.47 22.54 -1.63
N PRO A 354 3.43 23.42 -1.62
CA PRO A 354 2.98 24.26 -0.50
C PRO A 354 2.03 23.58 0.47
N LEU A 355 1.70 22.29 0.26
CA LEU A 355 0.67 21.57 1.00
C LEU A 355 1.23 20.23 1.52
N PRO A 356 1.96 20.23 2.66
CA PRO A 356 2.76 19.08 3.12
C PRO A 356 1.99 17.80 3.49
N GLU A 357 0.66 17.82 3.42
CA GLU A 357 -0.21 16.67 3.69
C GLU A 357 -1.09 16.30 2.48
N LEU A 358 -0.91 16.98 1.35
CA LEU A 358 -1.55 16.58 0.10
C LEU A 358 -0.84 15.34 -0.42
N ARG A 359 -1.61 14.31 -0.78
CA ARG A 359 -1.08 13.04 -1.27
C ARG A 359 -1.48 12.82 -2.72
N LEU A 360 -0.51 12.47 -3.55
CA LEU A 360 -0.67 12.35 -5.01
C LEU A 360 0.10 11.16 -5.57
N ALA A 361 -0.38 10.65 -6.71
CA ALA A 361 0.38 9.69 -7.49
C ALA A 361 1.69 10.33 -7.98
N SER A 362 2.81 9.63 -7.81
CA SER A 362 4.16 10.12 -8.12
C SER A 362 4.31 10.62 -9.55
N GLN A 363 3.65 9.98 -10.52
CA GLN A 363 3.66 10.42 -11.91
C GLN A 363 2.94 11.76 -12.13
N LEU A 364 1.92 12.07 -11.32
CA LEU A 364 1.26 13.38 -11.37
C LEU A 364 2.14 14.48 -10.79
N ILE A 365 2.98 14.17 -9.80
CA ILE A 365 3.99 15.09 -9.27
C ILE A 365 5.05 15.33 -10.35
N LYS A 366 5.64 14.27 -10.91
CA LYS A 366 6.66 14.35 -11.97
C LYS A 366 6.19 15.11 -13.21
N SER A 367 4.97 14.85 -13.69
CA SER A 367 4.40 15.56 -14.85
C SER A 367 4.04 17.03 -14.57
N LYS A 368 4.03 17.45 -13.30
CA LYS A 368 3.73 18.82 -12.85
C LYS A 368 4.81 19.34 -11.91
N SER A 369 6.07 19.01 -12.19
CA SER A 369 7.23 19.33 -11.35
C SER A 369 7.38 20.84 -11.08
N SER A 370 6.86 21.70 -11.95
CA SER A 370 6.82 23.15 -11.72
C SER A 370 5.93 23.59 -10.55
N ARG A 371 5.08 22.69 -10.03
CA ARG A 371 4.05 23.01 -9.06
C ARG A 371 4.09 22.16 -7.79
N PHE A 372 4.59 20.93 -7.90
CA PHE A 372 4.59 19.98 -6.80
C PHE A 372 5.98 19.36 -6.66
N THR A 373 6.43 19.28 -5.41
CA THR A 373 7.65 18.56 -5.01
C THR A 373 7.23 17.47 -4.03
N ALA A 374 7.68 16.23 -4.29
CA ALA A 374 7.46 15.13 -3.36
C ALA A 374 8.28 15.34 -2.08
N ALA A 375 7.67 15.11 -0.93
CA ALA A 375 8.38 15.08 0.34
C ALA A 375 9.29 13.85 0.40
N ALA A 376 10.52 14.05 0.86
CA ALA A 376 11.40 12.95 1.20
C ALA A 376 10.79 12.11 2.32
N LEU A 377 10.88 10.78 2.21
CA LEU A 377 10.49 9.91 3.31
C LEU A 377 11.42 10.15 4.50
N PRO A 378 10.92 10.14 5.75
CA PRO A 378 11.73 10.31 6.95
C PRO A 378 12.48 9.01 7.28
N VAL A 379 13.32 8.57 6.36
CA VAL A 379 14.25 7.43 6.50
C VAL A 379 15.68 7.95 6.53
N LEU A 380 16.55 7.19 7.16
CA LEU A 380 17.99 7.44 7.23
C LEU A 380 18.70 6.28 6.54
N SER A 381 19.76 6.58 5.79
CA SER A 381 20.72 5.55 5.40
C SER A 381 21.40 4.93 6.64
N LYS A 382 22.01 3.76 6.47
CA LYS A 382 22.84 3.10 7.51
C LYS A 382 23.88 4.03 8.11
N ASP A 383 24.56 4.82 7.29
CA ASP A 383 25.64 5.71 7.74
C ASP A 383 25.09 6.93 8.49
N GLU A 384 24.01 7.54 7.98
CA GLU A 384 23.33 8.61 8.68
C GLU A 384 22.77 8.15 10.04
N PHE A 385 22.21 6.94 10.09
CA PHE A 385 21.72 6.36 11.34
C PHE A 385 22.85 6.16 12.35
N ARG A 386 23.98 5.59 11.93
CA ARG A 386 25.19 5.38 12.77
C ARG A 386 25.83 6.70 13.24
N SER A 387 25.78 7.75 12.43
CA SER A 387 26.27 9.07 12.83
C SER A 387 25.43 9.70 13.95
N LYS A 388 24.14 9.36 14.01
CA LYS A 388 23.16 9.92 14.96
C LYS A 388 22.95 9.03 16.20
N ARG A 389 23.32 7.75 16.12
CA ARG A 389 23.01 6.72 17.13
C ARG A 389 24.18 5.74 17.28
N THR A 390 24.46 5.34 18.51
CA THR A 390 25.44 4.29 18.82
C THR A 390 24.91 2.86 18.60
N LEU A 391 23.68 2.74 18.08
CA LEU A 391 23.01 1.45 17.89
C LEU A 391 23.45 0.79 16.58
N SER A 392 23.66 -0.52 16.63
CA SER A 392 23.85 -1.39 15.47
C SER A 392 22.90 -2.57 15.56
N ASN A 393 22.44 -3.09 14.42
CA ASN A 393 21.79 -4.40 14.39
C ASN A 393 22.83 -5.53 14.26
N VAL A 394 22.37 -6.74 14.58
CA VAL A 394 23.15 -7.98 14.51
C VAL A 394 23.68 -8.22 13.09
N LEU A 395 22.85 -8.01 12.06
CA LEU A 395 23.23 -8.21 10.67
C LEU A 395 24.44 -7.40 10.28
N TRP A 396 24.41 -6.09 10.49
CA TRP A 396 25.48 -5.18 10.09
C TRP A 396 26.77 -5.43 10.84
N ALA A 397 26.69 -5.88 12.10
CA ALA A 397 27.88 -6.21 12.87
C ALA A 397 28.44 -7.58 12.45
N ASN A 398 27.60 -8.57 12.16
CA ASN A 398 28.04 -9.83 11.57
C ASN A 398 28.67 -9.60 10.19
N GLU A 399 28.04 -8.82 9.30
CA GLU A 399 28.62 -8.45 7.99
C GLU A 399 29.99 -7.76 8.13
N LYS A 400 30.16 -6.92 9.16
CA LYS A 400 31.44 -6.29 9.46
C LYS A 400 32.49 -7.31 9.95
N ILE A 401 32.08 -8.26 10.79
CA ILE A 401 32.94 -9.32 11.34
C ILE A 401 33.41 -10.27 10.22
N VAL A 402 32.47 -10.73 9.39
CA VAL A 402 32.76 -11.69 8.33
C VAL A 402 33.39 -11.05 7.08
N GLY A 403 33.30 -9.73 6.93
CA GLY A 403 33.80 -9.00 5.77
C GLY A 403 32.99 -9.21 4.49
N GLN A 404 31.80 -9.79 4.57
CA GLN A 404 30.93 -10.08 3.44
C GLN A 404 29.46 -9.77 3.74
N MET A 405 28.67 -9.59 2.68
CA MET A 405 27.23 -9.38 2.79
C MET A 405 26.54 -10.71 3.14
N LEU A 406 25.69 -10.67 4.16
CA LEU A 406 25.02 -11.88 4.69
C LEU A 406 23.58 -12.03 4.17
N MET A 407 22.99 -10.93 3.68
CA MET A 407 21.64 -10.89 3.13
C MET A 407 21.63 -10.27 1.75
N GLU A 408 21.33 -11.07 0.73
CA GLU A 408 21.13 -10.62 -0.64
C GLU A 408 19.65 -10.73 -1.01
N PRO A 409 19.01 -9.60 -1.36
CA PRO A 409 17.65 -9.65 -1.85
C PRO A 409 17.60 -10.47 -3.14
N THR A 410 16.80 -11.52 -3.13
CA THR A 410 16.74 -12.44 -4.26
C THR A 410 15.63 -12.01 -5.21
N GLN A 411 15.98 -11.67 -6.45
CA GLN A 411 15.00 -11.58 -7.52
C GLN A 411 14.76 -13.00 -8.05
N LYS A 412 13.53 -13.52 -7.87
CA LYS A 412 13.13 -14.80 -8.47
C LYS A 412 12.20 -14.57 -9.65
N GLY A 413 12.36 -15.37 -10.70
CA GLY A 413 11.35 -15.51 -11.75
C GLY A 413 10.09 -16.22 -11.22
N LEU A 414 8.98 -16.13 -11.97
CA LEU A 414 7.69 -16.78 -11.70
C LEU A 414 7.15 -16.56 -10.27
N LEU A 415 6.67 -15.34 -9.97
CA LEU A 415 5.79 -14.95 -8.85
C LEU A 415 5.84 -15.87 -7.59
N ALA A 416 7.05 -16.20 -7.12
CA ALA A 416 7.25 -17.29 -6.16
C ALA A 416 6.42 -17.09 -4.89
N GLN A 417 5.57 -18.05 -4.52
CA GLN A 417 4.68 -17.89 -3.36
C GLN A 417 5.47 -17.62 -2.07
N HIS A 418 6.63 -18.28 -1.94
CA HIS A 418 7.56 -18.10 -0.82
C HIS A 418 8.95 -17.66 -1.32
N ASN A 419 9.51 -16.65 -0.66
CA ASN A 419 10.90 -16.23 -0.79
C ASN A 419 11.55 -16.34 0.58
N ASP A 420 11.73 -17.57 1.07
CA ASP A 420 12.54 -17.77 2.28
C ASP A 420 13.89 -17.11 2.07
N LEU A 421 14.18 -16.20 3.00
CA LEU A 421 15.35 -15.35 3.00
C LEU A 421 16.22 -15.80 4.15
N ASP A 422 17.01 -16.83 3.87
CA ASP A 422 18.05 -17.28 4.79
C ASP A 422 19.28 -16.37 4.67
N MET A 423 19.78 -15.97 5.84
CA MET A 423 21.09 -15.39 5.99
C MET A 423 22.15 -16.39 5.53
N ARG A 424 22.99 -15.97 4.58
CA ARG A 424 24.09 -16.80 4.06
C ARG A 424 25.28 -16.70 5.01
N ILE A 425 25.42 -17.68 5.89
CA ILE A 425 26.59 -17.80 6.76
C ILE A 425 27.79 -18.28 5.92
N PRO A 426 28.93 -17.57 5.89
CA PRO A 426 30.14 -18.02 5.21
C PRO A 426 30.67 -19.35 5.76
N GLU A 427 31.38 -20.10 4.92
CA GLU A 427 32.08 -21.31 5.34
C GLU A 427 33.08 -21.01 6.48
N GLY A 428 33.10 -21.88 7.49
CA GLY A 428 33.93 -21.70 8.68
C GLY A 428 33.37 -20.71 9.71
N TRP A 429 32.15 -20.21 9.53
CA TRP A 429 31.44 -19.38 10.51
C TRP A 429 30.17 -20.07 11.02
N HIS A 430 29.79 -19.79 12.27
CA HIS A 430 28.53 -20.25 12.83
C HIS A 430 27.99 -19.30 13.90
N PHE A 431 26.73 -19.50 14.29
CA PHE A 431 26.19 -18.93 15.52
C PHE A 431 26.59 -19.82 16.71
N PRO A 432 27.25 -19.27 17.76
CA PRO A 432 27.44 -19.98 19.02
C PRO A 432 26.07 -20.34 19.61
N SER A 433 26.01 -21.44 20.36
CA SER A 433 24.77 -21.83 21.05
C SER A 433 24.25 -20.69 21.94
N GLY A 434 23.14 -20.07 21.54
CA GLY A 434 22.49 -18.97 22.26
C GLY A 434 23.06 -17.57 22.00
N GLY A 435 24.07 -17.42 21.14
CA GLY A 435 24.66 -16.14 20.78
C GLY A 435 24.09 -15.54 19.49
N PRO A 436 23.86 -14.22 19.39
CA PRO A 436 23.41 -13.58 18.16
C PRO A 436 24.56 -13.23 17.20
N TRP A 437 25.81 -13.43 17.60
CA TRP A 437 27.01 -13.01 16.86
C TRP A 437 27.66 -14.20 16.16
N LEU A 438 28.11 -14.02 14.92
CA LEU A 438 28.87 -15.07 14.23
C LEU A 438 30.28 -15.21 14.83
N GLU A 439 30.74 -16.44 15.00
CA GLU A 439 32.11 -16.78 15.37
C GLU A 439 32.73 -17.76 14.37
N ARG A 440 34.06 -17.78 14.31
CA ARG A 440 34.81 -18.64 13.40
C ARG A 440 35.04 -20.01 14.06
N ILE A 441 34.80 -21.08 13.31
CA ILE A 441 35.17 -22.44 13.72
C ILE A 441 36.70 -22.52 13.72
N GLU A 442 37.28 -22.78 14.89
CA GLU A 442 38.74 -22.97 15.06
C GLU A 442 39.23 -24.31 14.54
#